data_AF-A0A7H4MYW2-F1
#
_entry.id   AF-A0A7H4MYW2-F1
#
_cell.length_a   1.000
_cell.length_b   1.000
_cell.length_c   1.000
_cell.angle_alpha   90.00
_cell.angle_beta   90.00
_cell.angle_gamma   90.00
#
_symmetry.space_group_name_H-M   'P 1'
#
loop_
_entity.id
_entity.type
_entity.pdbx_description
1 polymer ?
#
loop_
_entity_poly.entity_id
_entity_poly.type
_entity_poly.pdbx_seq_one_letter_code
_entity_poly.pdbx_strand_id
1 'polypeptide(L)' 'MQHPNDPLHGITLEALLNALVAQYGWAELAKRININCFKSEPSIKSSLKFFTPHAVGA' A
#
# COMPACT_ATOMS: atom_id res chain seq x y z
N MET A 1 -16.66 -22.61 -0.14
CA MET A 1 -15.66 -23.19 -1.06
C MET A 1 -14.68 -22.10 -1.41
N GLN A 2 -13.42 -22.19 -0.97
CA GLN A 2 -12.38 -21.22 -1.32
C GLN A 2 -11.54 -21.80 -2.45
N HIS A 3 -11.39 -21.04 -3.53
CA HIS A 3 -10.57 -21.44 -4.68
C HIS A 3 -9.09 -21.26 -4.34
N PRO A 4 -8.25 -22.31 -4.42
CA PRO A 4 -6.84 -22.26 -4.03
C PRO A 4 -5.91 -21.69 -5.11
N ASN A 5 -6.44 -21.08 -6.19
CA ASN A 5 -5.67 -20.66 -7.37
C ASN A 5 -6.09 -19.30 -7.92
N ASP A 6 -6.42 -18.33 -7.07
CA ASP A 6 -6.44 -16.94 -7.50
C ASP A 6 -4.99 -16.44 -7.53
N PRO A 7 -4.39 -16.13 -8.70
CA PRO A 7 -3.01 -15.60 -8.79
C PRO A 7 -2.86 -14.22 -8.13
N LEU A 8 -3.99 -13.63 -7.72
CA LEU A 8 -4.11 -12.38 -6.98
C LEU A 8 -4.23 -12.60 -5.46
N HIS A 9 -4.38 -13.86 -5.01
CA HIS A 9 -4.39 -14.22 -3.59
C HIS A 9 -2.95 -14.16 -3.07
N GLY A 10 -2.62 -13.06 -2.37
CA GLY A 10 -1.27 -12.83 -1.85
C GLY A 10 -0.56 -11.61 -2.44
N ILE A 11 -1.20 -10.86 -3.34
CA ILE A 11 -0.73 -9.50 -3.64
C ILE A 11 -1.00 -8.66 -2.40
N THR A 12 0.04 -8.47 -1.61
CA THR A 12 -0.01 -7.63 -0.43
C THR A 12 -0.19 -6.19 -0.88
N LEU A 13 -0.85 -5.40 -0.03
CA LEU A 13 -0.93 -3.96 -0.23
C LEU A 13 0.48 -3.34 -0.38
N GLU A 14 1.49 -4.01 0.19
CA GLU A 14 2.91 -3.70 0.05
C GLU A 14 3.40 -3.83 -1.40
N ALA A 15 3.10 -4.95 -2.05
CA ALA A 15 3.50 -5.18 -3.44
C ALA A 15 2.84 -4.18 -4.38
N LEU A 16 1.55 -3.90 -4.16
CA LEU A 16 0.82 -2.91 -4.95
C LEU A 16 1.40 -1.49 -4.76
N LEU A 17 1.65 -1.09 -3.51
CA LEU A 17 2.23 0.22 -3.23
C LEU A 17 3.65 0.34 -3.79
N ASN A 18 4.47 -0.71 -3.70
CA ASN A 18 5.80 -0.73 -4.31
C ASN A 18 5.72 -0.57 -5.83
N ALA A 19 4.79 -1.26 -6.51
CA ALA A 19 4.61 -1.12 -7.95
C ALA A 19 4.20 0.32 -8.34
N LEU A 20 3.29 0.93 -7.57
CA LEU A 20 2.86 2.32 -7.78
C LEU A 20 4.01 3.31 -7.55
N VAL A 21 4.81 3.11 -6.50
CA VAL A 21 5.97 3.95 -6.21
C VAL A 21 7.06 3.77 -7.26
N ALA A 22 7.30 2.54 -7.74
CA ALA A 22 8.26 2.28 -8.80
C ALA A 22 7.84 2.90 -10.15
N GLN A 23 6.53 2.93 -10.44
CA GLN A 23 6.01 3.47 -11.69
C GLN A 23 5.86 5.00 -11.68
N TYR A 24 5.42 5.59 -10.57
CA TYR A 24 5.09 7.02 -10.48
C TYR A 24 6.02 7.82 -9.57
N GLY A 25 6.64 7.17 -8.59
CA GLY A 25 7.41 7.85 -7.54
C GLY A 25 6.54 8.49 -6.46
N TRP A 26 7.14 8.76 -5.31
CA TRP A 26 6.45 9.34 -4.16
C TRP A 26 5.91 10.75 -4.41
N ALA A 27 6.62 11.56 -5.20
CA ALA A 27 6.21 12.94 -5.49
C ALA A 27 4.89 13.00 -6.29
N GLU A 28 4.73 12.14 -7.30
CA GLU A 28 3.48 12.07 -8.08
C GLU A 28 2.36 11.41 -7.27
N LEU A 29 2.66 10.37 -6.50
CA LEU A 29 1.70 9.76 -5.58
C LEU A 29 1.19 10.78 -4.55
N ALA A 30 2.05 11.63 -4.00
CA ALA A 30 1.66 12.68 -3.05
C ALA A 30 0.84 13.81 -3.67
N LYS A 31 0.94 14.02 -5.00
CA LYS A 31 0.10 14.96 -5.74
C LYS A 31 -1.28 14.37 -6.03
N ARG A 32 -1.34 13.09 -6.42
CA ARG A 32 -2.58 12.38 -6.72
C ARG A 32 -3.36 12.01 -5.46
N ILE A 33 -2.64 11.61 -4.42
CA ILE A 33 -3.16 11.16 -3.14
C ILE A 33 -2.57 12.10 -2.09
N ASN A 34 -3.37 13.01 -1.56
CA ASN A 34 -2.95 14.00 -0.55
C ASN A 34 -2.76 13.36 0.84
N ILE A 35 -1.91 12.34 0.93
CA ILE A 35 -1.48 11.70 2.17
C ILE A 35 -0.18 12.35 2.60
N ASN A 36 -0.19 12.94 3.80
CA ASN A 36 0.99 13.60 4.37
C ASN A 36 2.17 12.63 4.56
N CYS A 37 1.88 11.34 4.77
CA CYS A 37 2.88 10.28 4.89
C CYS A 37 3.78 10.18 3.64
N PHE A 38 3.22 10.37 2.43
CA PHE A 38 3.99 10.35 1.18
C PHE A 38 4.89 11.59 0.99
N LYS A 39 4.64 12.68 1.73
CA LYS A 39 5.38 13.95 1.65
C LYS A 39 6.48 14.05 2.70
N SER A 40 6.20 13.64 3.93
CA SER A 40 7.08 13.84 5.09
C SER A 40 7.97 12.63 5.39
N GLU A 41 7.45 11.41 5.25
CA GLU A 41 8.17 10.16 5.49
C GLU A 41 7.74 9.09 4.49
N PRO A 42 8.12 9.23 3.20
CA PRO A 42 7.73 8.30 2.15
C PRO A 42 8.31 6.92 2.41
N SER A 43 7.54 6.09 3.10
CA SER A 43 7.92 4.73 3.49
C SER A 43 6.75 3.78 3.30
N ILE A 44 7.06 2.64 2.69
CA ILE A 44 6.11 1.58 2.41
C ILE A 44 5.45 1.12 3.72
N LYS A 45 6.22 0.82 4.77
CA LYS A 45 5.68 0.37 6.08
C LYS A 45 4.71 1.35 6.74
N SER A 46 5.03 2.64 6.77
CA SER A 46 4.15 3.67 7.37
C SER A 46 2.87 3.85 6.58
N SER A 47 2.98 3.79 5.25
CA SER A 47 1.82 3.86 4.35
C SER A 47 0.93 2.64 4.51
N LEU A 48 1.52 1.45 4.59
CA LEU A 48 0.77 0.20 4.80
C LEU A 48 0.01 0.23 6.11
N LYS A 49 0.63 0.69 7.20
CA LYS A 49 -0.05 0.89 8.48
C LYS A 49 -1.30 1.78 8.38
N PHE A 50 -1.29 2.76 7.48
CA PHE A 50 -2.42 3.66 7.25
C PHE A 50 -3.56 2.99 6.47
N PHE A 51 -3.22 2.15 5.49
CA PHE A 51 -4.20 1.48 4.63
C PHE A 51 -4.65 0.11 5.14
N THR A 52 -3.88 -0.55 6.00
CA THR A 52 -4.35 -1.73 6.71
C THR A 52 -5.39 -1.26 7.72
N PRO A 53 -6.68 -1.62 7.57
CA PRO A 53 -7.63 -1.41 8.65
C PRO A 53 -7.08 -2.12 9.87
N HIS A 54 -6.97 -1.40 10.99
CA HIS A 54 -6.60 -1.96 12.29
C HIS A 54 -7.26 -3.33 12.43
N ALA A 55 -6.46 -4.39 12.46
CA ALA A 55 -6.87 -5.65 13.06
C ALA A 55 -7.05 -5.36 14.56
N VAL A 56 -8.20 -4.77 14.90
CA VAL A 56 -8.73 -4.77 16.26
C VAL A 56 -9.15 -6.20 16.53
N GLY A 57 -8.33 -6.94 17.27
CA GLY A 57 -8.60 -8.35 17.53
C GLY A 57 -7.36 -9.14 17.93
N ALA A 58 -6.74 -8.76 19.04
CA ALA A 58 -6.11 -9.70 19.97
C ALA A 58 -6.21 -9.09 21.37
#